data_AF-A0A661ID56-F1
#
_entry.id   AF-A0A661ID56-F1
#
_cell.length_a   1.000
_cell.length_b   1.000
_cell.length_c   1.000
_cell.angle_alpha   90.00
_cell.angle_beta   90.00
_cell.angle_gamma   90.00
#
_symmetry.space_group_name_H-M   'P 1'
#
loop_
_entity.id
_entity.type
_entity.pdbx_description
1 polymer ?
#
loop_
_entity_poly.entity_id
_entity_poly.type
_entity_poly.pdbx_seq_one_letter_code
_entity_poly.pdbx_strand_id
1 'polypeptide(L)'
;MQNIDIFPWNEHFNTGIKTIDEQHRNLVDIINRLAKHVALDSESVELNTIFDELIEYTVYHFQAEEEIWHKYLPDDTLDADHKIIHQQFVTKVLEFKAEQENKENSKLTKDILLYLAKWLASHILESDRYLAYVVLAVEDGLNLHQAKAMADERMKELTQVLTEVILSIYSALSSNTMDLIHEMKAHDSVALALKKKKEELETIFNTSKDGIAILDLDANFLDANRAYLEMTGYDLEELLTKSCYELSLPEDRTRAVETIKSVVQKGFITNFEKTFVVNNSKNIIINMSFAMMPDKKRIIVSTKDVSEYKEQERKLQYVAHYDIITGLPNRVLLSDRLQQVMSHSRRNQFELAVVYLDLDGFKIINDL
;
A
#
# COMPACT_ATOMS: atom_id res chain seq x y z
N MET A 1 4.50 -17.86 -4.20
CA MET A 1 5.65 -17.77 -3.27
C MET A 1 6.47 -19.03 -3.46
N GLN A 2 7.79 -18.91 -3.64
CA GLN A 2 8.67 -20.08 -3.57
C GLN A 2 8.52 -20.74 -2.20
N ASN A 3 8.58 -22.08 -2.17
CA ASN A 3 8.48 -22.86 -0.95
C ASN A 3 9.77 -22.63 -0.14
N ILE A 4 9.75 -21.70 0.82
CA ILE A 4 10.89 -21.46 1.70
C ILE A 4 10.81 -22.49 2.82
N ASP A 5 11.61 -23.54 2.69
CA ASP A 5 11.75 -24.58 3.71
C ASP A 5 12.96 -24.22 4.59
N ILE A 6 12.73 -24.09 5.90
CA ILE A 6 13.77 -23.74 6.88
C ILE A 6 14.63 -24.97 7.20
N PHE A 7 14.04 -26.15 7.09
CA PHE A 7 14.72 -27.43 7.27
C PHE A 7 14.44 -28.32 6.04
N PRO A 8 15.22 -28.19 4.96
CA PRO A 8 15.00 -28.98 3.75
C PRO A 8 15.34 -30.45 3.99
N TRP A 9 14.51 -31.35 3.47
CA TRP A 9 14.82 -32.77 3.51
C TRP A 9 16.06 -33.09 2.66
N ASN A 10 16.88 -34.02 3.15
CA ASN A 10 18.06 -34.55 2.50
C ASN A 10 18.01 -36.08 2.59
N GLU A 11 18.30 -36.80 1.50
CA GLU A 11 18.31 -38.27 1.51
C GLU A 11 19.34 -38.86 2.49
N HIS A 12 20.32 -38.08 2.90
CA HIS A 12 21.23 -38.41 3.98
C HIS A 12 20.59 -38.42 5.37
N PHE A 13 19.29 -38.11 5.51
CA PHE A 13 18.51 -38.35 6.73
C PHE A 13 17.92 -39.76 6.79
N ASN A 14 17.86 -40.50 5.68
CA ASN A 14 17.34 -41.86 5.70
C ASN A 14 18.15 -42.77 6.64
N THR A 15 17.45 -43.48 7.51
CA THR A 15 17.94 -44.55 8.39
C THR A 15 18.07 -45.88 7.66
N GLY A 16 17.37 -46.04 6.53
CA GLY A 16 17.28 -47.29 5.77
C GLY A 16 16.06 -48.13 6.13
N ILE A 17 15.30 -47.75 7.17
CA ILE A 17 14.02 -48.35 7.53
C ILE A 17 12.91 -47.48 6.94
N LYS A 18 12.29 -47.96 5.85
CA LYS A 18 11.34 -47.18 5.03
C LYS A 18 10.24 -46.49 5.84
N THR A 19 9.64 -47.17 6.80
CA THR A 19 8.55 -46.61 7.62
C THR A 19 9.03 -45.43 8.47
N ILE A 20 10.22 -45.54 9.06
CA ILE A 20 10.83 -44.47 9.87
C ILE A 20 11.20 -43.28 8.97
N ASP A 21 11.78 -43.55 7.80
CA ASP A 21 12.19 -42.52 6.84
C ASP A 21 10.99 -41.70 6.31
N GLU A 22 9.85 -42.36 6.05
CA GLU A 22 8.60 -41.70 5.67
C GLU A 22 8.05 -40.84 6.83
N GLN A 23 8.15 -41.32 8.06
CA GLN A 23 7.71 -40.57 9.23
C GLN A 23 8.59 -39.34 9.50
N HIS A 24 9.92 -39.45 9.38
CA HIS A 24 10.83 -38.31 9.50
C HIS A 24 10.54 -37.24 8.45
N ARG A 25 10.24 -37.60 7.20
CA ARG A 25 9.85 -36.63 6.15
C ARG A 25 8.61 -35.83 6.54
N ASN A 26 7.62 -36.49 7.13
CA ASN A 26 6.40 -35.81 7.61
C ASN A 26 6.69 -34.87 8.79
N LEU A 27 7.55 -35.26 9.73
CA LEU A 27 8.00 -34.35 10.80
C LEU A 27 8.70 -33.10 10.25
N VAL A 28 9.55 -33.28 9.24
CA VAL A 28 10.20 -32.16 8.54
C VAL A 28 9.18 -31.24 7.87
N ASP A 29 8.14 -31.80 7.23
CA ASP A 29 7.06 -31.01 6.63
C ASP A 29 6.30 -30.20 7.68
N ILE A 30 5.94 -30.80 8.81
CA ILE A 30 5.25 -30.11 9.92
C ILE A 30 6.10 -28.95 10.45
N ILE A 31 7.41 -29.15 10.65
CA ILE A 31 8.33 -28.08 11.10
C ILE A 31 8.41 -26.95 10.05
N ASN A 32 8.47 -27.28 8.75
CA ASN A 32 8.49 -26.27 7.69
C ASN A 32 7.16 -25.51 7.57
N ARG A 33 6.02 -26.15 7.85
CA ARG A 33 4.71 -25.49 7.94
C ARG A 33 4.67 -24.55 9.14
N LEU A 34 5.13 -25.00 10.31
CA LEU A 34 5.25 -24.16 11.50
C LEU A 34 6.09 -22.90 11.21
N ALA A 35 7.24 -23.08 10.55
CA ALA A 35 8.10 -21.99 10.12
C ALA A 35 7.41 -20.96 9.22
N LYS A 36 6.60 -21.41 8.25
CA LYS A 36 5.86 -20.53 7.34
C LYS A 36 4.84 -19.68 8.07
N HIS A 37 4.08 -20.26 9.00
CA HIS A 37 3.11 -19.50 9.80
C HIS A 37 3.78 -18.44 10.68
N VAL A 38 4.93 -18.76 11.29
CA VAL A 38 5.71 -17.81 12.08
C VAL A 38 6.24 -16.65 11.23
N ALA A 39 6.66 -16.91 9.99
CA ALA A 39 7.18 -15.87 9.11
C ALA A 39 6.10 -14.91 8.59
N LEU A 40 4.86 -15.40 8.45
CA LEU A 40 3.73 -14.64 7.88
C LEU A 40 2.83 -13.97 8.93
N ASP A 41 3.18 -14.06 10.22
CA ASP A 41 2.41 -13.50 11.34
C ASP A 41 0.91 -13.88 11.26
N SER A 42 0.66 -15.14 10.89
CA SER A 42 -0.70 -15.69 10.67
C SER A 42 -1.45 -15.87 12.00
N GLU A 43 -2.78 -15.96 11.96
CA GLU A 43 -3.63 -16.00 13.16
C GLU A 43 -3.21 -17.10 14.17
N SER A 44 -3.31 -16.81 15.47
CA SER A 44 -2.85 -17.71 16.55
C SER A 44 -3.55 -19.08 16.60
N VAL A 45 -4.72 -19.21 15.96
CA VAL A 45 -5.50 -20.46 15.92
C VAL A 45 -4.85 -21.50 15.02
N GLU A 46 -4.29 -21.09 13.88
CA GLU A 46 -3.60 -22.00 12.96
C GLU A 46 -2.27 -22.49 13.57
N LEU A 47 -1.57 -21.61 14.29
CA LEU A 47 -0.33 -21.96 14.98
C LEU A 47 -0.54 -23.07 16.03
N ASN A 48 -1.57 -22.94 16.87
CA ASN A 48 -1.89 -23.95 17.89
C ASN A 48 -2.24 -25.31 17.24
N THR A 49 -2.95 -25.29 16.11
CA THR A 49 -3.31 -26.51 15.37
C THR A 49 -2.07 -27.24 14.86
N ILE A 50 -1.07 -26.52 14.37
CA ILE A 50 0.19 -27.12 13.90
C ILE A 50 1.01 -27.67 15.07
N PHE A 51 1.00 -27.00 16.24
CA PHE A 51 1.62 -27.56 17.44
C PHE A 51 0.95 -28.85 17.91
N ASP A 52 -0.38 -28.91 17.86
CA ASP A 52 -1.14 -30.12 18.18
C ASP A 52 -0.79 -31.26 17.21
N GLU A 53 -0.79 -30.98 15.91
CA GLU A 53 -0.37 -31.92 14.88
C GLU A 53 1.07 -32.40 15.10
N LEU A 54 2.01 -31.49 15.42
CA LEU A 54 3.40 -31.84 15.72
C LEU A 54 3.46 -32.80 16.91
N ILE A 55 2.77 -32.51 18.02
CA ILE A 55 2.79 -33.34 19.22
C ILE A 55 2.19 -34.71 18.93
N GLU A 56 1.00 -34.76 18.32
CA GLU A 56 0.32 -36.01 17.98
C GLU A 56 1.17 -36.88 17.04
N TYR A 57 1.73 -36.28 16.00
CA TYR A 57 2.55 -36.99 15.03
C TYR A 57 3.89 -37.44 15.63
N THR A 58 4.50 -36.65 16.50
CA THR A 58 5.74 -37.06 17.19
C THR A 58 5.48 -38.26 18.09
N VAL A 59 4.38 -38.27 18.86
CA VAL A 59 4.02 -39.41 19.70
C VAL A 59 3.76 -40.66 18.86
N TYR A 60 3.04 -40.53 17.75
CA TYR A 60 2.81 -41.63 16.80
C TYR A 60 4.13 -42.19 16.23
N HIS A 61 5.03 -41.31 15.80
CA HIS A 61 6.34 -41.70 15.28
C HIS A 61 7.17 -42.43 16.34
N PHE A 62 7.31 -41.86 17.53
CA PHE A 62 8.08 -42.45 18.63
C PHE A 62 7.56 -43.82 19.04
N GLN A 63 6.23 -44.01 19.10
CA GLN A 63 5.65 -45.33 19.37
C GLN A 63 6.01 -46.36 18.30
N ALA A 64 5.91 -45.99 17.02
CA ALA A 64 6.28 -46.88 15.92
C ALA A 64 7.78 -47.25 15.96
N GLU A 65 8.64 -46.29 16.29
CA GLU A 65 10.08 -46.50 16.43
C GLU A 65 10.40 -47.42 17.61
N GLU A 66 9.86 -47.12 18.80
CA GLU A 66 10.05 -47.88 20.02
C GLU A 66 9.54 -49.32 19.90
N GLU A 67 8.46 -49.56 19.15
CA GLU A 67 7.99 -50.92 18.83
C GLU A 67 9.01 -51.70 18.00
N ILE A 68 9.65 -51.04 17.02
CA ILE A 68 10.72 -51.65 16.21
C ILE A 68 11.94 -51.93 17.08
N TRP A 69 12.39 -50.95 17.87
CA TRP A 69 13.56 -51.09 18.73
C TRP A 69 13.37 -52.18 19.78
N HIS A 70 12.24 -52.16 20.50
CA HIS A 70 11.93 -53.12 21.55
C HIS A 70 11.88 -54.57 21.03
N LYS A 71 11.43 -54.79 19.79
CA LYS A 71 11.39 -56.11 19.16
C LYS A 71 12.79 -56.74 19.03
N TYR A 72 13.81 -55.94 18.77
CA TYR A 72 15.19 -56.41 18.55
C TYR A 72 16.12 -56.18 19.76
N LEU A 73 15.72 -55.32 20.69
CA LEU A 73 16.51 -54.88 21.85
C LEU A 73 15.72 -54.93 23.19
N PRO A 74 14.96 -56.00 23.50
CA PRO A 74 13.96 -55.98 24.58
C PRO A 74 14.51 -55.75 26.01
N ASP A 75 15.79 -56.07 26.25
CA ASP A 75 16.46 -55.94 27.55
C ASP A 75 17.75 -55.09 27.49
N ASP A 76 17.93 -54.32 26.41
CA ASP A 76 19.12 -53.49 26.22
C ASP A 76 18.89 -52.06 26.73
N THR A 77 19.92 -51.44 27.30
CA THR A 77 19.80 -50.07 27.83
C THR A 77 19.50 -49.05 26.73
N LEU A 78 19.85 -49.34 25.47
CA LEU A 78 19.57 -48.46 24.34
C LEU A 78 18.08 -48.20 24.12
N ASP A 79 17.22 -49.22 24.28
CA ASP A 79 15.76 -49.05 24.17
C ASP A 79 15.22 -48.16 25.30
N ALA A 80 15.71 -48.37 26.53
CA ALA A 80 15.31 -47.57 27.69
C ALA A 80 15.78 -46.12 27.61
N ASP A 81 17.04 -45.89 27.19
CA ASP A 81 17.63 -44.56 27.07
C ASP A 81 16.95 -43.75 25.96
N HIS A 82 16.60 -44.39 24.84
CA HIS A 82 15.91 -43.75 23.71
C HIS A 82 14.50 -43.28 24.10
N LYS A 83 13.73 -44.11 24.81
CA LYS A 83 12.42 -43.73 25.40
C LYS A 83 12.49 -42.51 26.30
N ILE A 84 13.57 -42.35 27.07
CA ILE A 84 13.76 -41.18 27.94
C ILE A 84 13.97 -39.92 27.09
N ILE A 85 14.76 -39.99 26.02
CA ILE A 85 15.00 -38.87 25.10
C ILE A 85 13.69 -38.41 24.46
N HIS A 86 12.86 -39.35 24.01
CA HIS A 86 11.53 -39.06 23.46
C HIS A 86 10.61 -38.35 24.46
N GLN A 87 10.53 -38.86 25.69
CA GLN A 87 9.72 -38.24 26.74
C GLN A 87 10.17 -36.81 27.06
N GLN A 88 11.48 -36.57 27.08
CA GLN A 88 12.04 -35.23 27.28
C GLN A 88 11.66 -34.28 26.14
N PHE A 89 11.70 -34.75 24.89
CA PHE A 89 11.30 -33.94 23.74
C PHE A 89 9.83 -33.54 23.81
N VAL A 90 8.92 -34.51 24.02
CA VAL A 90 7.47 -34.21 24.12
C VAL A 90 7.18 -33.24 25.25
N THR A 91 7.83 -33.43 26.41
CA THR A 91 7.71 -32.51 27.55
C THR A 91 8.13 -31.09 27.16
N LYS A 92 9.26 -30.95 26.46
CA LYS A 92 9.76 -29.64 26.03
C LYS A 92 8.84 -28.96 25.02
N VAL A 93 8.27 -29.69 24.07
CA VAL A 93 7.33 -29.13 23.09
C VAL A 93 6.03 -28.68 23.75
N LEU A 94 5.54 -29.41 24.76
CA LEU A 94 4.38 -29.00 25.56
C LEU A 94 4.65 -27.73 26.37
N GLU A 95 5.85 -27.59 26.96
CA GLU A 95 6.26 -26.35 27.63
C GLU A 95 6.23 -25.16 26.65
N PHE A 96 6.78 -25.34 25.45
CA PHE A 96 6.78 -24.29 24.42
C PHE A 96 5.38 -23.90 23.98
N LYS A 97 4.46 -24.87 23.84
CA LYS A 97 3.07 -24.59 23.51
C LYS A 97 2.40 -23.75 24.61
N ALA A 98 2.60 -24.11 25.88
CA ALA A 98 2.04 -23.37 27.02
C ALA A 98 2.61 -21.93 27.14
N GLU A 99 3.90 -21.74 26.84
CA GLU A 99 4.52 -20.41 26.82
C GLU A 99 3.99 -19.53 25.68
N GLN A 100 3.67 -20.13 24.52
CA GLN A 100 3.12 -19.41 23.36
C GLN A 100 1.68 -18.91 23.58
N GLU A 101 0.86 -19.63 24.36
CA GLU A 101 -0.49 -19.20 24.71
C GLU A 101 -0.52 -17.93 25.58
N ASN A 102 0.58 -17.61 26.27
CA ASN A 102 0.72 -16.44 27.14
C ASN A 102 1.09 -15.12 26.41
N LYS A 103 0.99 -15.09 25.07
CA LYS A 103 0.82 -13.90 24.21
C LYS A 103 1.88 -12.79 24.17
N GLU A 104 3.07 -12.94 24.75
CA GLU A 104 4.00 -11.79 24.83
C GLU A 104 5.32 -11.83 24.05
N ASN A 105 5.62 -12.82 23.18
CA ASN A 105 6.88 -12.78 22.43
C ASN A 105 6.88 -13.46 21.06
N SER A 106 6.99 -12.67 19.98
CA SER A 106 7.39 -13.17 18.65
C SER A 106 8.81 -13.75 18.62
N LYS A 107 9.60 -13.48 19.67
CA LYS A 107 10.93 -14.03 19.89
C LYS A 107 10.88 -15.52 20.28
N LEU A 108 9.82 -15.94 20.98
CA LEU A 108 9.66 -17.30 21.48
C LEU A 108 9.55 -18.31 20.32
N THR A 109 8.83 -17.98 19.25
CA THR A 109 8.57 -18.92 18.15
C THR A 109 9.80 -19.21 17.27
N LYS A 110 10.76 -18.27 17.20
CA LYS A 110 12.05 -18.51 16.53
C LYS A 110 12.94 -19.47 17.32
N ASP A 111 12.98 -19.31 18.64
CA ASP A 111 13.76 -20.18 19.52
C ASP A 111 13.19 -21.61 19.51
N ILE A 112 11.86 -21.75 19.44
CA ILE A 112 11.17 -23.04 19.27
C ILE A 112 11.56 -23.71 17.95
N LEU A 113 11.45 -23.00 16.82
CA LEU A 113 11.82 -23.56 15.51
C LEU A 113 13.28 -24.02 15.46
N LEU A 114 14.19 -23.22 16.04
CA LEU A 114 15.60 -23.58 16.12
C LEU A 114 15.82 -24.84 16.96
N TYR A 115 15.12 -24.95 18.09
CA TYR A 115 15.16 -26.14 18.93
C TYR A 115 14.67 -27.38 18.17
N LEU A 116 13.47 -27.30 17.56
CA LEU A 116 12.84 -28.41 16.84
C LEU A 116 13.73 -28.91 15.70
N ALA A 117 14.21 -28.01 14.85
CA ALA A 117 15.06 -28.37 13.71
C ALA A 117 16.39 -28.98 14.16
N LYS A 118 17.03 -28.40 15.19
CA LYS A 118 18.29 -28.92 15.73
C LYS A 118 18.11 -30.29 16.38
N TRP A 119 17.07 -30.45 17.19
CA TRP A 119 16.78 -31.70 17.87
C TRP A 119 16.50 -32.80 16.84
N LEU A 120 15.60 -32.55 15.89
CA LEU A 120 15.23 -33.54 14.87
C LEU A 120 16.45 -33.94 14.03
N ALA A 121 17.26 -32.98 13.58
CA ALA A 121 18.46 -33.28 12.80
C ALA A 121 19.46 -34.15 13.57
N SER A 122 19.75 -33.80 14.83
CA SER A 122 20.70 -34.56 15.66
C SER A 122 20.13 -35.93 16.02
N HIS A 123 18.83 -36.02 16.33
CA HIS A 123 18.18 -37.27 16.68
C HIS A 123 18.21 -38.28 15.52
N ILE A 124 17.80 -37.85 14.32
CA ILE A 124 17.83 -38.71 13.11
C ILE A 124 19.26 -39.16 12.80
N LEU A 125 20.23 -38.22 12.82
CA LEU A 125 21.59 -38.49 12.37
C LEU A 125 22.42 -39.29 13.38
N GLU A 126 22.13 -39.17 14.67
CA GLU A 126 22.91 -39.79 15.75
C GLU A 126 22.18 -40.99 16.36
N SER A 127 20.94 -40.80 16.84
CA SER A 127 20.21 -41.80 17.62
C SER A 127 19.55 -42.84 16.72
N ASP A 128 18.61 -42.40 15.88
CA ASP A 128 17.74 -43.31 15.11
C ASP A 128 18.56 -44.07 14.07
N ARG A 129 19.55 -43.40 13.48
CA ARG A 129 20.49 -44.04 12.56
C ARG A 129 21.34 -45.11 13.23
N TYR A 130 21.82 -44.86 14.44
CA TYR A 130 22.59 -45.86 15.18
C TYR A 130 21.73 -47.09 15.47
N LEU A 131 20.52 -46.88 16.00
CA LEU A 131 19.58 -47.96 16.30
C LEU A 131 19.16 -48.72 15.03
N ALA A 132 18.93 -48.02 13.92
CA ALA A 132 18.64 -48.63 12.62
C ALA A 132 19.79 -49.53 12.15
N TYR A 133 21.04 -49.08 12.26
CA TYR A 133 22.20 -49.92 11.93
C TYR A 133 22.29 -51.16 12.82
N VAL A 134 22.02 -51.04 14.12
CA VAL A 134 22.00 -52.19 15.03
C VAL A 134 20.89 -53.16 14.64
N VAL A 135 19.66 -52.68 14.41
CA VAL A 135 18.52 -53.53 14.06
C VAL A 135 18.71 -54.22 12.73
N LEU A 136 19.11 -53.50 11.67
CA LEU A 136 19.35 -54.09 10.35
C LEU A 136 20.45 -55.16 10.41
N ALA A 137 21.48 -54.95 11.24
CA ALA A 137 22.53 -55.95 11.45
C ALA A 137 22.04 -57.19 12.20
N VAL A 138 21.16 -57.02 13.20
CA VAL A 138 20.54 -58.15 13.91
C VAL A 138 19.58 -58.90 12.99
N GLU A 139 18.82 -58.20 12.15
CA GLU A 139 17.97 -58.82 11.10
C GLU A 139 18.79 -59.62 10.09
N ASP A 140 19.98 -59.14 9.71
CA ASP A 140 20.94 -59.84 8.86
C ASP A 140 21.66 -61.01 9.56
N GLY A 141 21.33 -61.28 10.83
CA GLY A 141 21.77 -62.47 11.57
C GLY A 141 23.01 -62.28 12.44
N LEU A 142 23.51 -61.05 12.62
CA LEU A 142 24.56 -60.77 13.61
C LEU A 142 24.00 -60.84 15.03
N ASN A 143 24.85 -61.22 15.99
CA ASN A 143 24.50 -61.06 17.40
C ASN A 143 24.61 -59.60 17.83
N LEU A 144 23.94 -59.23 18.92
CA LEU A 144 23.83 -57.86 19.39
C LEU A 144 25.18 -57.16 19.60
N HIS A 145 26.18 -57.86 20.14
CA HIS A 145 27.52 -57.28 20.34
C HIS A 145 28.20 -56.95 19.00
N GLN A 146 28.10 -57.84 18.03
CA GLN A 146 28.65 -57.62 16.68
C GLN A 146 27.89 -56.52 15.94
N ALA A 147 26.56 -56.48 16.06
CA ALA A 147 25.71 -55.43 15.50
C ALA A 147 26.09 -54.04 16.03
N LYS A 148 26.25 -53.89 17.34
CA LYS A 148 26.70 -52.64 17.98
C LYS A 148 28.09 -52.21 17.52
N ALA A 149 29.06 -53.14 17.46
CA ALA A 149 30.41 -52.83 16.99
C ALA A 149 30.42 -52.35 15.53
N MET A 150 29.60 -52.96 14.67
CA MET A 150 29.45 -52.53 13.28
C MET A 150 28.76 -51.18 13.17
N ALA A 151 27.73 -50.92 13.99
CA ALA A 151 27.08 -49.62 14.05
C ALA A 151 28.08 -48.53 14.50
N ASP A 152 28.89 -48.77 15.53
CA ASP A 152 29.92 -47.84 15.99
C ASP A 152 30.95 -47.51 14.90
N GLU A 153 31.33 -48.50 14.08
CA GLU A 153 32.24 -48.30 12.96
C GLU A 153 31.60 -47.46 11.85
N ARG A 154 30.36 -47.78 11.46
CA ARG A 154 29.60 -46.98 10.48
C ARG A 154 29.34 -45.55 10.98
N MET A 155 29.12 -45.36 12.27
CA MET A 155 28.92 -44.03 12.84
C MET A 155 30.19 -43.17 12.80
N LYS A 156 31.39 -43.76 12.78
CA LYS A 156 32.65 -43.00 12.66
C LYS A 156 32.86 -42.44 11.25
N GLU A 157 32.35 -43.12 10.22
CA GLU A 157 32.42 -42.67 8.82
C GLU A 157 31.43 -41.54 8.50
N LEU A 158 30.46 -41.26 9.40
CA LEU A 158 29.42 -40.22 9.21
C LEU A 158 29.94 -38.78 9.18
N THR A 159 31.23 -38.54 9.43
CA THR A 159 31.81 -37.18 9.32
C THR A 159 31.56 -36.57 7.93
N GLN A 160 31.59 -37.40 6.87
CA GLN A 160 31.30 -36.94 5.50
C GLN A 160 29.81 -36.62 5.30
N VAL A 161 28.91 -37.44 5.87
CA VAL A 161 27.46 -37.22 5.79
C VAL A 161 27.05 -35.96 6.55
N LEU A 162 27.60 -35.74 7.75
CA LEU A 162 27.36 -34.52 8.51
C LEU A 162 27.85 -33.28 7.73
N THR A 163 29.00 -33.40 7.05
CA THR A 163 29.53 -32.34 6.19
C THR A 163 28.58 -32.04 5.03
N GLU A 164 28.04 -33.06 4.35
CA GLU A 164 27.09 -32.91 3.25
C GLU A 164 25.76 -32.29 3.70
N VAL A 165 25.22 -32.68 4.86
CA VAL A 165 24.01 -32.08 5.44
C VAL A 165 24.24 -30.62 5.84
N ILE A 166 25.37 -30.31 6.48
CA ILE A 166 25.73 -28.92 6.83
C ILE A 166 25.87 -28.08 5.56
N LEU A 167 26.53 -28.61 4.52
CA LEU A 167 26.67 -27.92 3.24
C LEU A 167 25.32 -27.70 2.55
N SER A 168 24.38 -28.65 2.63
CA SER A 168 23.05 -28.46 2.04
C SER A 168 22.23 -27.40 2.78
N ILE A 169 22.26 -27.40 4.11
CA ILE A 169 21.59 -26.37 4.94
C ILE A 169 22.22 -24.99 4.67
N TYR A 170 23.55 -24.91 4.61
CA TYR A 170 24.25 -23.67 4.32
C TYR A 170 23.91 -23.14 2.92
N SER A 171 23.85 -24.02 1.90
CA SER A 171 23.46 -23.63 0.55
C SER A 171 22.03 -23.08 0.51
N ALA A 172 21.09 -23.72 1.20
CA ALA A 172 19.72 -23.25 1.29
C ALA A 172 19.64 -21.88 1.98
N LEU A 173 20.34 -21.72 3.10
CA LEU A 173 20.41 -20.45 3.84
C LEU A 173 21.01 -19.33 2.98
N SER A 174 22.10 -19.61 2.27
CA SER A 174 22.76 -18.63 1.41
C SER A 174 21.87 -18.21 0.25
N SER A 175 21.15 -19.13 -0.38
CA SER A 175 20.19 -18.83 -1.44
C SER A 175 19.08 -17.91 -0.92
N ASN A 176 18.43 -18.31 0.18
CA ASN A 176 17.36 -17.52 0.79
C ASN A 176 17.82 -16.12 1.19
N THR A 177 19.06 -15.98 1.69
CA THR A 177 19.63 -14.67 2.05
C THR A 177 19.78 -13.78 0.83
N MET A 178 20.23 -14.33 -0.31
CA MET A 178 20.37 -13.56 -1.56
C MET A 178 19.01 -13.12 -2.11
N ASP A 179 18.01 -14.00 -2.07
CA ASP A 179 16.64 -13.69 -2.50
C ASP A 179 16.04 -12.56 -1.65
N LEU A 180 16.23 -12.63 -0.32
CA LEU A 180 15.81 -11.57 0.60
C LEU A 180 16.50 -10.23 0.31
N ILE A 181 17.81 -10.22 0.05
CA ILE A 181 18.54 -8.99 -0.30
C ILE A 181 17.98 -8.39 -1.61
N HIS A 182 17.64 -9.23 -2.59
CA HIS A 182 17.02 -8.78 -3.83
C HIS A 182 15.64 -8.16 -3.60
N GLU A 183 14.80 -8.82 -2.79
CA GLU A 183 13.46 -8.34 -2.45
C GLU A 183 13.50 -7.02 -1.66
N MET A 184 14.38 -6.91 -0.66
CA MET A 184 14.60 -5.66 0.09
C MET A 184 14.97 -4.51 -0.82
N LYS A 185 15.91 -4.73 -1.76
CA LYS A 185 16.32 -3.70 -2.72
C LYS A 185 15.17 -3.30 -3.66
N ALA A 186 14.36 -4.25 -4.09
CA ALA A 186 13.18 -3.97 -4.90
C ALA A 186 12.16 -3.12 -4.12
N HIS A 187 11.87 -3.48 -2.87
CA HIS A 187 10.98 -2.73 -1.99
C HIS A 187 11.46 -1.29 -1.77
N ASP A 188 12.75 -1.09 -1.47
CA ASP A 188 13.33 0.24 -1.29
C ASP A 188 13.21 1.11 -2.54
N SER A 189 13.39 0.50 -3.73
CA SER A 189 13.24 1.21 -5.00
C SER A 189 11.81 1.69 -5.25
N VAL A 190 10.80 0.87 -4.89
CA VAL A 190 9.38 1.22 -4.98
C VAL A 190 9.04 2.32 -3.98
N ALA A 191 9.49 2.20 -2.73
CA ALA A 191 9.28 3.21 -1.71
C ALA A 191 9.88 4.58 -2.11
N LEU A 192 11.08 4.58 -2.68
CA LEU A 192 11.72 5.79 -3.20
C LEU A 192 10.96 6.39 -4.39
N ALA A 193 10.52 5.55 -5.34
CA ALA A 193 9.73 6.00 -6.48
C ALA A 193 8.39 6.61 -6.04
N LEU A 194 7.72 6.00 -5.06
CA LEU A 194 6.48 6.49 -4.47
C LEU A 194 6.69 7.83 -3.77
N LYS A 195 7.75 7.97 -2.96
CA LYS A 195 8.11 9.23 -2.30
C LYS A 195 8.36 10.33 -3.33
N LYS A 196 9.16 10.05 -4.37
CA LYS A 196 9.44 11.01 -5.44
C LYS A 196 8.17 11.45 -6.17
N LYS A 197 7.26 10.50 -6.46
CA LYS A 197 5.99 10.83 -7.12
C LYS A 197 5.06 11.66 -6.24
N LYS A 198 5.04 11.39 -4.92
CA LYS A 198 4.31 12.21 -3.95
C LYS A 198 4.85 13.64 -3.92
N GLU A 199 6.16 13.82 -3.79
CA GLU A 199 6.80 15.16 -3.78
C GLU A 199 6.56 15.93 -5.10
N GLU A 200 6.61 15.25 -6.24
CA GLU A 200 6.30 15.83 -7.56
C GLU A 200 4.86 16.34 -7.63
N LEU A 201 3.88 15.54 -7.16
CA LEU A 201 2.46 15.91 -7.15
C LEU A 201 2.18 17.04 -6.16
N GLU A 202 2.77 17.01 -4.96
CA GLU A 202 2.65 18.10 -3.98
C GLU A 202 3.24 19.42 -4.51
N THR A 203 4.34 19.33 -5.26
CA THR A 203 4.95 20.49 -5.93
C THR A 203 4.02 21.04 -7.00
N ILE A 204 3.47 20.20 -7.88
CA ILE A 204 2.51 20.62 -8.92
C ILE A 204 1.27 21.26 -8.28
N PHE A 205 0.73 20.61 -7.24
CA PHE A 205 -0.44 21.10 -6.51
C PHE A 205 -0.19 22.50 -5.93
N ASN A 206 0.94 22.72 -5.25
CA ASN A 206 1.24 23.98 -4.58
C ASN A 206 1.86 25.09 -5.47
N THR A 207 2.40 24.75 -6.64
CA THR A 207 2.98 25.72 -7.59
C THR A 207 2.01 26.17 -8.68
N SER A 208 0.84 25.52 -8.80
CA SER A 208 -0.24 25.96 -9.68
C SER A 208 -0.67 27.39 -9.34
N LYS A 209 -0.86 28.22 -10.37
CA LYS A 209 -1.42 29.58 -10.22
C LYS A 209 -2.95 29.57 -10.06
N ASP A 210 -3.60 28.54 -10.58
CA ASP A 210 -5.02 28.32 -10.35
C ASP A 210 -5.19 27.70 -8.97
N GLY A 211 -6.22 28.13 -8.26
CA GLY A 211 -6.60 27.57 -6.97
C GLY A 211 -7.16 26.18 -7.15
N ILE A 212 -6.60 25.19 -6.46
CA ILE A 212 -7.05 23.81 -6.48
C ILE A 212 -7.57 23.46 -5.10
N ALA A 213 -8.77 22.89 -5.03
CA ALA A 213 -9.36 22.36 -3.80
C ALA A 213 -9.90 20.94 -4.02
N ILE A 214 -9.88 20.15 -2.96
CA ILE A 214 -10.50 18.82 -2.92
C ILE A 214 -11.70 18.91 -1.99
N LEU A 215 -12.85 18.44 -2.45
CA LEU A 215 -14.11 18.45 -1.73
C LEU A 215 -14.61 17.01 -1.52
N ASP A 216 -15.43 16.81 -0.49
CA ASP A 216 -16.31 15.63 -0.41
C ASP A 216 -17.55 15.80 -1.31
N LEU A 217 -18.47 14.82 -1.29
CA LEU A 217 -19.69 14.85 -2.10
C LEU A 217 -20.73 15.88 -1.62
N ASP A 218 -20.61 16.35 -0.37
CA ASP A 218 -21.46 17.38 0.24
C ASP A 218 -20.86 18.80 0.07
N ALA A 219 -19.77 18.90 -0.68
CA ALA A 219 -19.03 20.13 -0.99
C ALA A 219 -18.25 20.73 0.19
N ASN A 220 -17.93 19.94 1.22
CA ASN A 220 -17.04 20.36 2.30
C ASN A 220 -15.59 20.25 1.84
N PHE A 221 -14.74 21.21 2.25
CA PHE A 221 -13.33 21.19 1.90
C PHE A 221 -12.60 20.08 2.66
N LEU A 222 -11.79 19.31 1.93
CA LEU A 222 -10.89 18.28 2.45
C LEU A 222 -9.43 18.71 2.34
N ASP A 223 -9.10 19.51 1.31
CA ASP A 223 -7.77 20.04 1.09
C ASP A 223 -7.83 21.24 0.12
N ALA A 224 -6.81 22.09 0.14
CA ALA A 224 -6.66 23.20 -0.80
C ALA A 224 -5.19 23.59 -0.99
N ASN A 225 -4.81 23.93 -2.22
CA ASN A 225 -3.47 24.40 -2.51
C ASN A 225 -3.27 25.84 -2.06
N ARG A 226 -2.00 26.25 -2.01
CA ARG A 226 -1.62 27.63 -1.65
C ARG A 226 -2.33 28.70 -2.47
N ALA A 227 -2.48 28.53 -3.79
CA ALA A 227 -3.14 29.51 -4.64
C ALA A 227 -4.64 29.69 -4.30
N TYR A 228 -5.33 28.64 -3.90
CA TYR A 228 -6.73 28.71 -3.48
C TYR A 228 -6.87 29.48 -2.16
N LEU A 229 -5.96 29.23 -1.20
CA LEU A 229 -5.90 29.94 0.07
C LEU A 229 -5.61 31.43 -0.15
N GLU A 230 -4.60 31.77 -0.95
CA GLU A 230 -4.25 33.17 -1.30
C GLU A 230 -5.39 33.88 -2.04
N MET A 231 -6.08 33.19 -2.96
CA MET A 231 -7.20 33.75 -3.72
C MET A 231 -8.42 34.04 -2.85
N THR A 232 -8.74 33.13 -1.92
CA THR A 232 -9.93 33.23 -1.07
C THR A 232 -9.68 33.96 0.26
N GLY A 233 -8.41 34.13 0.64
CA GLY A 233 -7.99 34.78 1.87
C GLY A 233 -8.28 33.98 3.15
N TYR A 234 -8.62 32.69 3.03
CA TYR A 234 -8.82 31.79 4.16
C TYR A 234 -7.55 30.99 4.45
N ASP A 235 -7.32 30.71 5.73
CA ASP A 235 -6.36 29.68 6.12
C ASP A 235 -6.98 28.29 5.94
N LEU A 236 -6.12 27.27 5.78
CA LEU A 236 -6.58 25.90 5.53
C LEU A 236 -7.49 25.39 6.64
N GLU A 237 -7.13 25.61 7.91
CA GLU A 237 -7.93 25.17 9.05
C GLU A 237 -9.34 25.77 9.06
N GLU A 238 -9.47 27.06 8.73
CA GLU A 238 -10.77 27.72 8.62
C GLU A 238 -11.56 27.17 7.43
N LEU A 239 -10.89 26.99 6.29
CA LEU A 239 -11.51 26.52 5.06
C LEU A 239 -12.09 25.10 5.23
N LEU A 240 -11.40 24.21 5.94
CA LEU A 240 -11.85 22.84 6.23
C LEU A 240 -13.14 22.80 7.07
N THR A 241 -13.51 23.89 7.75
CA THR A 241 -14.77 23.98 8.50
C THR A 241 -15.95 24.50 7.68
N LYS A 242 -15.73 24.81 6.39
CA LYS A 242 -16.71 25.45 5.50
C LYS A 242 -17.14 24.53 4.37
N SER A 243 -18.33 24.80 3.85
CA SER A 243 -18.78 24.28 2.56
C SER A 243 -18.43 25.25 1.43
N CYS A 244 -18.10 24.72 0.25
CA CYS A 244 -17.90 25.50 -0.98
C CYS A 244 -19.13 26.37 -1.34
N TYR A 245 -20.34 25.98 -0.90
CA TYR A 245 -21.56 26.77 -1.09
C TYR A 245 -21.54 28.08 -0.29
N GLU A 246 -20.90 28.12 0.88
CA GLU A 246 -20.84 29.29 1.74
C GLU A 246 -20.03 30.43 1.11
N LEU A 247 -19.02 30.08 0.31
CA LEU A 247 -18.19 31.05 -0.42
C LEU A 247 -18.93 31.66 -1.63
N SER A 248 -20.13 31.17 -1.97
CA SER A 248 -20.91 31.63 -3.12
C SER A 248 -21.94 32.68 -2.70
N LEU A 249 -22.18 33.68 -3.56
CA LEU A 249 -23.31 34.60 -3.40
C LEU A 249 -24.64 33.83 -3.31
N PRO A 250 -25.65 34.35 -2.57
CA PRO A 250 -26.94 33.67 -2.41
C PRO A 250 -27.61 33.28 -3.73
N GLU A 251 -27.50 34.12 -4.77
CA GLU A 251 -28.04 33.88 -6.11
C GLU A 251 -27.35 32.74 -6.88
N ASP A 252 -26.08 32.44 -6.56
CA ASP A 252 -25.29 31.39 -7.22
C ASP A 252 -25.37 30.03 -6.48
N ARG A 253 -25.92 29.99 -5.25
CA ARG A 253 -25.96 28.76 -4.42
C ARG A 253 -26.75 27.62 -5.06
N THR A 254 -27.94 27.91 -5.58
CA THR A 254 -28.78 26.88 -6.24
C THR A 254 -28.05 26.27 -7.43
N ARG A 255 -27.42 27.12 -8.26
CA ARG A 255 -26.64 26.68 -9.43
C ARG A 255 -25.42 25.86 -9.02
N ALA A 256 -24.76 26.21 -7.91
CA ALA A 256 -23.64 25.45 -7.38
C ALA A 256 -24.04 24.05 -6.91
N VAL A 257 -25.19 23.91 -6.22
CA VAL A 257 -25.72 22.61 -5.79
C VAL A 257 -26.03 21.72 -7.00
N GLU A 258 -26.68 22.28 -8.03
CA GLU A 258 -26.96 21.56 -9.28
C GLU A 258 -25.68 21.14 -9.99
N THR A 259 -24.66 21.99 -10.02
CA THR A 259 -23.36 21.68 -10.61
C THR A 259 -22.71 20.47 -9.92
N ILE A 260 -22.67 20.44 -8.59
CA ILE A 260 -22.05 19.30 -7.86
C ILE A 260 -22.84 18.00 -8.10
N LYS A 261 -24.17 18.04 -8.10
CA LYS A 261 -25.00 16.89 -8.49
C LYS A 261 -24.70 16.42 -9.92
N SER A 262 -24.52 17.37 -10.84
CA SER A 262 -24.17 17.07 -12.23
C SER A 262 -22.78 16.45 -12.37
N VAL A 263 -21.79 16.84 -11.55
CA VAL A 263 -20.46 16.22 -11.51
C VAL A 263 -20.54 14.76 -11.04
N VAL A 264 -21.39 14.47 -10.04
CA VAL A 264 -21.61 13.09 -9.58
C VAL A 264 -22.16 12.21 -10.70
N GLN A 265 -23.02 12.75 -11.57
CA GLN A 265 -23.62 12.01 -12.69
C GLN A 265 -22.72 11.93 -13.93
N LYS A 266 -22.06 13.03 -14.31
CA LYS A 266 -21.31 13.17 -15.58
C LYS A 266 -19.80 12.95 -15.43
N GLY A 267 -19.30 12.96 -14.20
CA GLY A 267 -17.88 12.85 -13.88
C GLY A 267 -17.09 14.14 -14.00
N PHE A 268 -17.56 15.14 -14.77
CA PHE A 268 -16.87 16.44 -14.92
C PHE A 268 -17.84 17.56 -15.29
N ILE A 269 -17.48 18.79 -14.91
CA ILE A 269 -18.07 20.06 -15.37
C ILE A 269 -16.95 21.07 -15.55
N THR A 270 -17.01 21.88 -16.60
CA THR A 270 -16.05 22.95 -16.87
C THR A 270 -16.76 24.28 -17.09
N ASN A 271 -16.01 25.38 -17.01
CA ASN A 271 -16.47 26.74 -17.28
C ASN A 271 -17.65 27.19 -16.42
N PHE A 272 -17.66 26.79 -15.15
CA PHE A 272 -18.66 27.26 -14.19
C PHE A 272 -18.24 28.61 -13.61
N GLU A 273 -18.77 29.69 -14.17
CA GLU A 273 -18.53 31.04 -13.65
C GLU A 273 -19.48 31.36 -12.49
N LYS A 274 -18.96 31.94 -11.41
CA LYS A 274 -19.75 32.51 -10.31
C LYS A 274 -18.96 33.58 -9.58
N THR A 275 -19.62 34.27 -8.66
CA THR A 275 -18.95 35.25 -7.79
C THR A 275 -18.69 34.65 -6.41
N PHE A 276 -17.44 34.76 -5.96
CA PHE A 276 -17.02 34.41 -4.61
C PHE A 276 -17.03 35.62 -3.69
N VAL A 277 -17.49 35.40 -2.46
CA VAL A 277 -17.35 36.34 -1.35
C VAL A 277 -16.07 35.98 -0.60
N VAL A 278 -15.04 36.78 -0.81
CA VAL A 278 -13.72 36.66 -0.17
C VAL A 278 -13.77 37.40 1.16
N ASN A 279 -13.60 36.66 2.26
CA ASN A 279 -13.50 37.18 3.63
C ASN A 279 -14.54 38.29 3.97
N ASN A 280 -15.80 38.09 3.57
CA ASN A 280 -16.94 39.00 3.78
C ASN A 280 -16.76 40.47 3.34
N SER A 281 -15.76 40.79 2.50
CA SER A 281 -15.40 42.19 2.21
C SER A 281 -15.04 42.46 0.75
N LYS A 282 -14.76 41.43 -0.07
CA LYS A 282 -14.46 41.59 -1.49
C LYS A 282 -15.14 40.50 -2.33
N ASN A 283 -15.73 40.90 -3.45
CA ASN A 283 -16.28 39.97 -4.43
C ASN A 283 -15.28 39.77 -5.58
N ILE A 284 -15.00 38.52 -5.93
CA ILE A 284 -14.19 38.16 -7.10
C ILE A 284 -15.01 37.27 -8.04
N ILE A 285 -14.83 37.45 -9.35
CA ILE A 285 -15.44 36.60 -10.37
C ILE A 285 -14.47 35.45 -10.63
N ILE A 286 -14.96 34.23 -10.45
CA ILE A 286 -14.15 33.03 -10.66
C ILE A 286 -14.76 32.16 -11.76
N ASN A 287 -13.89 31.41 -12.43
CA ASN A 287 -14.26 30.33 -13.33
C ASN A 287 -13.76 29.00 -12.72
N MET A 288 -14.67 28.04 -12.56
CA MET A 288 -14.40 26.76 -11.92
C MET A 288 -14.58 25.59 -12.88
N SER A 289 -13.73 24.58 -12.70
CA SER A 289 -13.88 23.27 -13.30
C SER A 289 -13.83 22.20 -12.22
N PHE A 290 -14.76 21.25 -12.27
CA PHE A 290 -14.96 20.19 -11.30
C PHE A 290 -14.74 18.84 -11.99
N ALA A 291 -14.05 17.92 -11.33
CA ALA A 291 -13.90 16.55 -11.78
C ALA A 291 -14.03 15.57 -10.61
N MET A 292 -14.73 14.46 -10.86
CA MET A 292 -14.85 13.36 -9.90
C MET A 292 -13.52 12.59 -9.81
N MET A 293 -13.01 12.39 -8.59
CA MET A 293 -11.81 11.59 -8.36
C MET A 293 -12.05 10.09 -8.62
N PRO A 294 -10.99 9.29 -8.86
CA PRO A 294 -11.13 7.87 -9.16
C PRO A 294 -11.87 7.06 -8.08
N ASP A 295 -11.78 7.47 -6.81
CA ASP A 295 -12.45 6.82 -5.68
C ASP A 295 -13.97 7.06 -5.62
N LYS A 296 -14.52 7.93 -6.47
CA LYS A 296 -15.95 8.32 -6.51
C LYS A 296 -16.51 8.91 -5.22
N LYS A 297 -15.64 9.34 -4.30
CA LYS A 297 -16.01 9.94 -3.01
C LYS A 297 -15.60 11.40 -2.89
N ARG A 298 -14.69 11.85 -3.76
CA ARG A 298 -14.13 13.20 -3.72
C ARG A 298 -14.21 13.88 -5.07
N ILE A 299 -14.25 15.20 -5.04
CA ILE A 299 -14.29 16.06 -6.22
C ILE A 299 -13.08 16.98 -6.15
N ILE A 300 -12.30 17.02 -7.23
CA ILE A 300 -11.26 18.03 -7.39
C ILE A 300 -11.83 19.23 -8.13
N VAL A 301 -11.49 20.43 -7.68
CA VAL A 301 -11.94 21.68 -8.25
C VAL A 301 -10.74 22.55 -8.57
N SER A 302 -10.62 22.96 -9.82
CA SER A 302 -9.71 24.04 -10.23
C SER A 302 -10.51 25.33 -10.37
N THR A 303 -9.97 26.42 -9.84
CA THR A 303 -10.61 27.72 -9.74
C THR A 303 -9.64 28.80 -10.19
N LYS A 304 -10.10 29.66 -11.10
CA LYS A 304 -9.32 30.77 -11.61
C LYS A 304 -10.04 32.08 -11.36
N ASP A 305 -9.36 33.06 -10.78
CA ASP A 305 -9.84 34.44 -10.70
C ASP A 305 -9.78 35.06 -12.11
N VAL A 306 -10.94 35.46 -12.63
CA VAL A 306 -11.09 36.09 -13.94
C VAL A 306 -11.55 37.54 -13.82
N SER A 307 -11.52 38.12 -12.62
CA SER A 307 -11.99 39.49 -12.35
C SER A 307 -11.23 40.53 -13.19
N GLU A 308 -9.90 40.46 -13.21
CA GLU A 308 -9.08 41.39 -13.99
C GLU A 308 -9.33 41.24 -15.49
N TYR A 309 -9.44 40.00 -15.98
CA TYR A 309 -9.73 39.72 -17.38
C TYR A 309 -11.07 40.31 -17.80
N LYS A 310 -12.14 40.11 -17.00
CA LYS A 310 -13.47 40.68 -17.25
C LYS A 310 -13.45 42.21 -17.18
N GLU A 311 -12.66 42.80 -16.29
CA GLU A 311 -12.52 44.25 -16.22
C GLU A 311 -11.82 44.82 -17.45
N GLN A 312 -10.74 44.17 -17.91
CA GLN A 312 -10.06 44.54 -19.15
C GLN A 312 -10.98 44.38 -20.36
N GLU A 313 -11.75 43.30 -20.43
CA GLU A 313 -12.75 43.06 -21.49
C GLU A 313 -13.81 44.16 -21.50
N ARG A 314 -14.37 44.54 -20.34
CA ARG A 314 -15.33 45.65 -20.23
C ARG A 314 -14.72 46.98 -20.65
N LYS A 315 -13.48 47.27 -20.24
CA LYS A 315 -12.77 48.50 -20.67
C LYS A 315 -12.55 48.54 -22.18
N LEU A 316 -12.15 47.43 -22.79
CA LEU A 316 -11.99 47.33 -24.24
C LEU A 316 -13.31 47.57 -24.97
N GLN A 317 -14.40 46.93 -24.51
CA GLN A 317 -15.74 47.16 -25.06
C GLN A 317 -16.17 48.62 -24.92
N TYR A 318 -15.85 49.26 -23.80
CA TYR A 318 -16.14 50.67 -23.58
C TYR A 318 -15.36 51.56 -24.56
N VAL A 319 -14.05 51.40 -24.67
CA VAL A 319 -13.20 52.22 -25.58
C VAL A 319 -13.55 52.00 -27.06
N ALA A 320 -14.05 50.81 -27.43
CA ALA A 320 -14.53 50.54 -28.78
C ALA A 320 -15.76 51.39 -29.17
N HIS A 321 -16.56 51.84 -28.19
CA HIS A 321 -17.84 52.54 -28.42
C HIS A 321 -17.91 53.96 -27.84
N TYR A 322 -16.97 54.36 -26.98
CA TYR A 322 -16.97 55.64 -26.29
C TYR A 322 -15.60 56.34 -26.42
N ASP A 323 -15.62 57.67 -26.46
CA ASP A 323 -14.43 58.51 -26.43
C ASP A 323 -13.89 58.62 -24.99
N ILE A 324 -12.59 58.39 -24.83
CA ILE A 324 -11.95 58.29 -23.50
C ILE A 324 -11.80 59.63 -22.78
N ILE A 325 -11.77 60.76 -23.51
CA ILE A 325 -11.56 62.08 -22.93
C ILE A 325 -12.91 62.67 -22.48
N THR A 326 -13.94 62.51 -23.31
CA THR A 326 -15.25 63.14 -23.09
C THR A 326 -16.28 62.21 -22.44
N GLY A 327 -16.07 60.89 -22.50
CA GLY A 327 -17.04 59.88 -22.08
C GLY A 327 -18.28 59.77 -22.99
N LEU A 328 -18.32 60.51 -24.10
CA LEU A 328 -19.43 60.49 -25.06
C LEU A 328 -19.30 59.31 -26.04
N PRO A 329 -20.39 58.84 -26.67
CA PRO A 329 -20.34 57.89 -27.76
C PRO A 329 -19.33 58.32 -28.83
N ASN A 330 -18.43 57.42 -29.22
CA ASN A 330 -17.46 57.71 -30.27
C ASN A 330 -18.13 57.65 -31.65
N ARG A 331 -17.36 57.93 -32.70
CA ARG A 331 -17.85 57.95 -34.08
C ARG A 331 -18.42 56.59 -34.53
N VAL A 332 -17.88 55.47 -34.02
CA VAL A 332 -18.37 54.13 -34.35
C VAL A 332 -19.77 53.92 -33.79
N LEU A 333 -19.97 54.18 -32.50
CA LEU A 333 -21.29 54.06 -31.86
C LEU A 333 -22.28 55.08 -32.42
N LEU A 334 -21.85 56.32 -32.71
CA LEU A 334 -22.69 57.31 -33.37
C LEU A 334 -23.17 56.83 -34.74
N SER A 335 -22.28 56.28 -35.58
CA SER A 335 -22.63 55.77 -36.90
C SER A 335 -23.62 54.60 -36.83
N ASP A 336 -23.40 53.66 -35.91
CA ASP A 336 -24.32 52.53 -35.69
C ASP A 336 -25.72 53.02 -35.27
N ARG A 337 -25.79 53.89 -34.26
CA ARG A 337 -27.06 54.45 -33.79
C ARG A 337 -27.76 55.28 -34.86
N LEU A 338 -27.02 56.07 -35.64
CA LEU A 338 -27.58 56.85 -36.73
C LEU A 338 -28.19 55.95 -37.80
N GLN A 339 -27.52 54.85 -38.17
CA GLN A 339 -28.03 53.88 -39.13
C GLN A 339 -29.31 53.17 -38.63
N GLN A 340 -29.34 52.81 -37.34
CA GLN A 340 -30.53 52.24 -36.70
C GLN A 340 -31.72 53.22 -36.74
N VAL A 341 -31.49 54.48 -36.36
CA VAL A 341 -32.54 55.50 -36.32
C VAL A 341 -33.01 55.90 -37.72
N MET A 342 -32.11 56.01 -38.71
CA MET A 342 -32.49 56.23 -40.11
C MET A 342 -33.39 55.11 -40.64
N SER A 343 -33.10 53.86 -40.29
CA SER A 343 -33.93 52.71 -40.67
C SER A 343 -35.30 52.74 -39.98
N HIS A 344 -35.35 53.18 -38.73
CA HIS A 344 -36.59 53.34 -37.97
C HIS A 344 -37.45 54.51 -38.49
N SER A 345 -36.82 55.66 -38.78
CA SER A 345 -37.43 56.85 -39.40
C SER A 345 -38.08 56.53 -40.74
N ARG A 346 -37.41 55.78 -41.63
CA ARG A 346 -38.01 55.34 -42.91
C ARG A 346 -39.27 54.49 -42.72
N ARG A 347 -39.29 53.62 -41.69
CA ARG A 347 -40.44 52.74 -41.42
C ARG A 347 -41.61 53.48 -40.78
N ASN A 348 -41.32 54.43 -39.89
CA ASN A 348 -42.32 55.11 -39.07
C ASN A 348 -42.63 56.54 -39.54
N GLN A 349 -42.07 56.97 -40.67
CA GLN A 349 -42.29 58.25 -41.34
C GLN A 349 -42.13 59.49 -40.44
N PHE A 350 -41.09 59.52 -39.59
CA PHE A 350 -40.71 60.73 -38.87
C PHE A 350 -39.40 61.30 -39.41
N GLU A 351 -39.22 62.62 -39.34
CA GLU A 351 -38.02 63.30 -39.81
C GLU A 351 -36.88 63.22 -38.77
N LEU A 352 -35.65 63.04 -39.25
CA LEU A 352 -34.44 62.97 -38.43
C LEU A 352 -33.55 64.17 -38.74
N ALA A 353 -33.11 64.89 -37.70
CA ALA A 353 -32.11 65.95 -37.80
C ALA A 353 -30.78 65.52 -37.18
N VAL A 354 -29.66 65.86 -37.84
CA VAL A 354 -28.30 65.67 -37.32
C VAL A 354 -27.66 67.04 -37.19
N VAL A 355 -27.14 67.35 -36.00
CA VAL A 355 -26.47 68.61 -35.70
C VAL A 355 -24.99 68.33 -35.48
N TYR A 356 -24.13 69.10 -36.15
CA TYR A 356 -22.68 69.07 -35.97
C TYR A 356 -22.24 70.42 -35.39
N LEU A 357 -21.51 70.37 -34.27
CA LEU A 357 -21.00 71.53 -33.56
C LEU A 357 -19.48 71.38 -33.45
N ASP A 358 -18.75 72.40 -33.86
CA ASP A 358 -17.29 72.46 -33.76
C ASP A 358 -16.88 73.50 -32.71
N LEU A 359 -15.77 73.27 -32.01
CA LEU A 359 -15.25 74.20 -31.01
C LEU A 359 -14.20 75.12 -31.63
N ASP A 360 -14.61 76.34 -31.98
CA ASP A 360 -13.73 77.36 -32.55
C ASP A 360 -12.55 77.68 -31.61
N GLY A 361 -11.33 77.70 -32.16
CA GLY A 361 -10.11 78.06 -31.42
C GLY A 361 -9.52 76.96 -30.52
N PHE A 362 -10.14 75.77 -30.45
CA PHE A 362 -9.66 74.66 -29.60
C PHE A 362 -8.21 74.25 -29.89
N LYS A 363 -7.78 74.33 -31.16
CA LYS A 363 -6.41 74.00 -31.58
C LYS A 363 -5.34 74.84 -30.86
N ILE A 364 -5.59 76.13 -30.63
CA ILE A 364 -4.62 77.05 -30.00
C ILE A 364 -4.38 76.69 -28.54
N ILE A 365 -5.40 76.15 -27.86
CA ILE A 365 -5.31 75.75 -26.45
C ILE A 365 -4.53 74.44 -26.31
N ASN A 366 -4.67 73.51 -27.26
CA ASN A 366 -4.01 72.20 -27.23
C ASN A 366 -2.53 72.24 -27.65
N ASP A 367 -2.08 73.32 -28.30
CA ASP A 367 -0.70 73.53 -28.76
C ASP A 367 0.17 74.33 -27.74
N LEU A 368 -0.40 74.72 -26.58
CA LEU A 368 0.29 75.31 -25.41
C LEU A 368 0.82 74.21 -24.48
#